data_AF-A0A809SGB9-F1
#
_entry.id   AF-A0A809SGB9-F1
#
_cell.length_a   1.000
_cell.length_b   1.000
_cell.length_c   1.000
_cell.angle_alpha   90.00
_cell.angle_beta   90.00
_cell.angle_gamma   90.00
#
_symmetry.space_group_name_H-M   'P 1'
#
loop_
_entity.id
_entity.type
_entity.pdbx_description
1 polymer ?
#
loop_
_entity_poly.entity_id
_entity_poly.type
_entity_poly.pdbx_seq_one_letter_code
_entity_poly.pdbx_strand_id
1 'polypeptide(L)'
;MKFQHLPLGTRFVYQGEIFTKISPLVASVDGGGQRMIPRYASLSPVDGVEITAPAKTKSGLIELDRVWLALDTLEHTLAQSVLDAEVVKLAVAQCRETIRA
;
A
#
# COMPACT_ATOMS: atom_id res chain seq x y z
N MET A 1 -4.14 10.48 -0.54
CA MET A 1 -3.05 10.44 -1.56
C MET A 1 -1.77 9.85 -0.95
N LYS A 2 -0.75 9.46 -1.76
CA LYS A 2 0.50 8.85 -1.28
C LYS A 2 1.66 9.85 -1.29
N PHE A 3 2.55 9.76 -0.29
CA PHE A 3 3.69 10.68 -0.12
C PHE A 3 4.62 10.78 -1.34
N GLN A 4 4.89 9.64 -1.99
CA GLN A 4 5.80 9.55 -3.14
C GLN A 4 5.34 10.37 -4.36
N HIS A 5 4.04 10.66 -4.50
CA HIS A 5 3.49 11.39 -5.64
C HIS A 5 3.31 12.89 -5.39
N LEU A 6 3.57 13.37 -4.17
CA LEU A 6 3.49 14.79 -3.85
C LEU A 6 4.71 15.54 -4.44
N PRO A 7 4.53 16.70 -5.08
CA PRO A 7 5.65 17.58 -5.40
C PRO A 7 6.33 18.09 -4.13
N LEU A 8 7.62 18.42 -4.21
CA LEU A 8 8.32 19.12 -3.13
C LEU A 8 7.67 20.49 -2.88
N GLY A 9 7.66 20.94 -1.63
CA GLY A 9 6.97 22.16 -1.21
C GLY A 9 5.46 22.01 -0.98
N THR A 10 4.88 20.84 -1.29
CA THR A 10 3.44 20.60 -1.08
C THR A 10 3.10 20.49 0.40
N ARG A 11 2.04 21.19 0.81
CA ARG A 11 1.41 21.06 2.14
C ARG A 11 0.36 19.93 2.15
N PHE A 12 0.38 19.11 3.19
CA PHE A 12 -0.57 18.01 3.38
C PHE A 12 -0.79 17.73 4.87
N VAL A 13 -1.93 17.12 5.22
CA VAL A 13 -2.23 16.64 6.57
C VAL A 13 -1.80 15.18 6.70
N TYR A 14 -1.12 14.87 7.80
CA TYR A 14 -0.77 13.52 8.21
C TYR A 14 -0.94 13.38 9.72
N GLN A 15 -1.71 12.39 10.17
CA GLN A 15 -2.03 12.18 11.60
C GLN A 15 -2.59 13.42 12.31
N GLY A 16 -3.34 14.26 11.59
CA GLY A 16 -3.94 15.49 12.15
C GLY A 16 -3.00 16.70 12.21
N GLU A 17 -1.73 16.55 11.85
CA GLU A 17 -0.77 17.66 11.76
C GLU A 17 -0.50 18.05 10.30
N ILE A 18 -0.17 19.33 10.09
CA ILE A 18 0.16 19.87 8.76
C ILE A 18 1.67 19.71 8.53
N PHE A 19 2.01 19.16 7.36
CA PHE A 19 3.38 18.95 6.92
C PHE A 19 3.63 19.54 5.55
N THR A 20 4.87 19.96 5.29
CA THR A 20 5.38 20.38 3.98
C THR A 20 6.40 19.37 3.47
N LYS A 21 6.21 18.81 2.28
CA LYS A 21 7.16 17.84 1.71
C LYS A 21 8.49 18.50 1.35
N ILE A 22 9.58 18.13 2.03
CA ILE A 22 10.92 18.69 1.78
C ILE A 22 11.84 17.72 1.04
N SER A 23 11.59 16.40 1.15
CA SER A 23 12.40 15.38 0.47
C SER A 23 11.54 14.18 0.07
N PRO A 24 12.10 13.20 -0.67
CA PRO A 24 11.37 12.00 -1.10
C PRO A 24 10.80 11.16 0.04
N LEU A 25 11.35 11.28 1.26
CA LEU A 25 10.91 10.55 2.46
C LEU A 25 10.64 11.43 3.68
N VAL A 26 10.97 12.73 3.63
CA VAL A 26 10.93 13.61 4.80
C VAL A 26 10.01 14.80 4.53
N ALA A 27 9.24 15.16 5.54
CA ALA A 27 8.40 16.36 5.55
C ALA A 27 8.71 17.21 6.78
N SER A 28 8.56 18.53 6.65
CA SER A 28 8.68 19.47 7.76
C SER A 28 7.30 19.70 8.38
N VAL A 29 7.18 19.65 9.70
CA VAL A 29 5.93 20.00 10.41
C VAL A 29 5.76 21.52 10.45
N ASP A 30 4.51 21.99 10.39
CA ASP A 30 4.12 23.38 10.61
C ASP A 30 4.34 23.73 12.09
N GLY A 31 5.44 24.41 12.41
CA GLY A 31 5.93 24.61 13.78
C GLY A 31 7.42 24.28 13.96
N GLY A 32 8.05 23.64 12.97
CA GLY A 32 9.48 23.35 12.96
C GLY A 32 9.80 21.92 13.36
N GLY A 33 10.70 21.27 12.60
CA GLY A 33 11.09 19.89 12.78
C GLY A 33 10.83 19.05 11.53
N GLN A 34 11.65 18.02 11.34
CA GLN A 34 11.54 17.10 10.21
C GLN A 34 11.04 15.74 10.68
N ARG A 35 10.12 15.13 9.93
CA ARG A 35 9.60 13.79 10.19
C ARG A 35 9.68 12.94 8.94
N MET A 36 10.12 11.69 9.11
CA MET A 36 10.07 10.70 8.05
C MET A 36 8.62 10.26 7.84
N ILE A 37 8.14 10.30 6.60
CA ILE A 37 6.79 9.90 6.23
C ILE A 37 6.86 8.55 5.50
N PRO A 38 6.17 7.50 5.99
CA PRO A 38 6.14 6.22 5.32
C PRO A 38 5.64 6.31 3.87
N ARG A 39 6.22 5.49 2.99
CA ARG A 39 5.92 5.51 1.53
C ARG A 39 4.43 5.32 1.20
N TYR A 40 3.74 4.55 2.03
CA TYR A 40 2.32 4.22 1.87
C TYR A 40 1.41 4.91 2.90
N ALA A 41 1.89 5.99 3.54
CA ALA A 41 1.05 6.80 4.42
C ALA A 41 -0.16 7.38 3.68
N SER A 42 -1.31 7.37 4.34
CA SER A 42 -2.53 8.05 3.89
C SER A 42 -2.45 9.53 4.24
N LEU A 43 -2.43 10.38 3.20
CA LEU A 43 -2.31 11.83 3.34
C LEU A 43 -3.56 12.54 2.80
N SER A 44 -3.91 13.67 3.41
CA SER A 44 -5.02 14.55 3.00
C SER A 44 -4.50 15.92 2.56
N PRO A 45 -5.11 16.59 1.55
CA PRO A 45 -4.63 17.90 1.07
C PRO A 45 -4.99 19.02 2.05
N VAL A 46 -4.20 20.10 2.01
CA VAL A 46 -4.46 21.36 2.72
C VAL A 46 -4.85 22.43 1.69
N ASP A 47 -5.91 23.19 1.98
CA ASP A 47 -6.37 24.38 1.25
C ASP A 47 -6.44 24.28 -0.28
N GLY A 48 -7.49 23.65 -0.82
CA GLY A 48 -7.98 23.92 -2.19
C GLY A 48 -7.01 23.67 -3.36
N VAL A 49 -5.76 23.28 -3.11
CA VAL A 49 -4.78 22.94 -4.13
C VAL A 49 -5.09 21.52 -4.59
N GLU A 50 -5.94 21.42 -5.60
CA GLU A 50 -6.04 20.23 -6.43
C GLU A 50 -4.67 20.01 -7.10
N ILE A 51 -3.82 19.23 -6.43
CA ILE A 51 -2.66 18.66 -7.08
C ILE A 51 -3.19 17.56 -7.97
N THR A 52 -3.28 17.87 -9.26
CA THR A 52 -3.48 16.91 -10.33
C THR A 52 -2.54 15.74 -10.08
N ALA A 53 -3.09 14.63 -9.59
CA ALA A 53 -2.34 13.42 -9.34
C ALA A 53 -1.66 13.03 -10.67
N PRO A 54 -0.34 12.80 -10.70
CA PRO A 54 0.27 12.24 -11.89
C PRO A 54 -0.46 10.92 -12.20
N ALA A 55 -0.85 10.76 -13.47
CA ALA A 55 -1.64 9.66 -13.98
C ALA A 55 -1.21 8.36 -13.31
N LYS A 56 -2.17 7.64 -12.71
CA LYS A 56 -1.99 6.33 -12.05
C LYS A 56 -0.97 5.53 -12.86
N THR A 57 0.28 5.50 -12.40
CA THR A 57 1.24 4.53 -12.91
C THR A 57 0.57 3.21 -12.59
N LYS A 58 0.27 2.42 -13.63
CA LYS A 58 -0.34 1.10 -13.48
C LYS A 58 0.61 0.30 -12.61
N SER A 59 0.43 0.37 -11.30
CA SER A 59 1.02 -0.53 -10.32
C SER A 59 0.71 -1.88 -10.92
N GLY A 60 1.73 -2.60 -11.39
CA GLY A 60 1.56 -3.79 -12.22
C GLY A 60 0.56 -4.70 -11.52
N LEU A 61 -0.70 -4.64 -11.97
CA LEU A 61 -1.76 -5.41 -11.40
C LEU A 61 -1.35 -6.84 -11.72
N ILE A 62 -1.10 -7.62 -10.68
CA ILE A 62 -0.83 -9.04 -10.87
C ILE A 62 -2.10 -9.58 -11.50
N GLU A 63 -1.97 -10.18 -12.68
CA GLU A 63 -3.13 -10.74 -13.36
C GLU A 63 -3.80 -11.76 -12.45
N LEU A 64 -5.12 -11.63 -12.30
CA LEU A 64 -5.89 -12.44 -11.37
C LEU A 64 -5.68 -13.94 -11.62
N ASP A 65 -5.58 -14.33 -12.89
CA ASP A 65 -5.29 -15.70 -13.31
C ASP A 65 -3.94 -16.21 -12.77
N ARG A 66 -2.92 -15.34 -12.76
CA ARG A 66 -1.60 -15.65 -12.20
C ARG A 66 -1.65 -15.85 -10.69
N VAL A 67 -2.53 -15.13 -9.98
CA VAL A 67 -2.74 -15.29 -8.54
C VAL A 67 -3.38 -16.65 -8.25
N TRP A 68 -4.40 -17.02 -9.02
CA TRP A 68 -5.06 -18.32 -8.89
C TRP A 68 -4.12 -19.48 -9.20
N LEU A 69 -3.30 -19.38 -10.25
CA LEU A 69 -2.32 -20.40 -10.60
C LEU A 69 -1.26 -20.59 -9.50
N ALA A 70 -0.77 -19.49 -8.92
CA ALA A 70 0.17 -19.55 -7.81
C ALA A 70 -0.44 -20.19 -6.55
N LEU A 71 -1.73 -19.92 -6.29
CA LEU A 71 -2.46 -20.50 -5.17
C LEU A 71 -2.66 -22.01 -5.36
N ASP A 72 -3.07 -22.46 -6.54
CA ASP A 72 -3.21 -23.88 -6.87
C ASP A 72 -1.88 -24.64 -6.73
N THR A 73 -0.78 -24.04 -7.23
CA THR A 73 0.57 -24.59 -7.08
C THR A 73 0.96 -24.73 -5.60
N LEU A 74 0.59 -23.75 -4.77
CA LEU A 74 0.84 -23.78 -3.33
C LEU A 74 0.02 -24.89 -2.66
N GLU A 75 -1.28 -25.01 -2.98
CA GLU A 75 -2.14 -26.09 -2.47
C GLU A 75 -1.54 -27.47 -2.79
N HIS A 76 -1.10 -27.67 -4.03
CA HIS A 76 -0.49 -28.92 -4.47
C HIS A 76 0.82 -29.23 -3.73
N THR A 77 1.65 -28.21 -3.50
CA THR A 77 2.92 -28.35 -2.75
C THR A 77 2.66 -28.70 -1.28
N LEU A 78 1.67 -28.07 -0.66
CA LEU A 78 1.32 -28.32 0.73
C LEU A 78 0.66 -29.68 0.92
N ALA A 79 -0.11 -30.16 -0.06
CA ALA A 79 -0.67 -31.51 -0.07
C ALA A 79 0.39 -32.62 -0.12
N GLN A 80 1.60 -32.32 -0.60
CA GLN A 80 2.76 -33.23 -0.59
C GLN A 80 3.65 -33.07 0.66
N SER A 81 3.33 -32.12 1.55
CA SER A 81 4.11 -31.83 2.76
C SER A 81 3.47 -32.42 4.01
N VAL A 82 4.28 -32.70 5.04
CA VAL A 82 3.86 -33.21 6.37
C VAL A 82 3.38 -32.05 7.27
N LEU A 83 2.66 -31.09 6.69
CA LEU A 83 2.06 -29.99 7.45
C LEU A 83 0.66 -30.39 7.88
N ASP A 84 0.24 -29.93 9.06
CA ASP A 84 -1.11 -30.14 9.57
C ASP A 84 -2.15 -29.66 8.55
N ALA A 85 -2.79 -30.64 7.89
CA ALA A 85 -3.64 -30.40 6.73
C ALA A 85 -4.83 -29.49 7.03
N GLU A 86 -5.27 -29.39 8.29
CA GLU A 86 -6.36 -28.50 8.70
C GLU A 86 -5.95 -27.02 8.71
N VAL A 87 -4.76 -26.69 9.24
CA VAL A 87 -4.27 -25.31 9.29
C VAL A 87 -4.00 -24.79 7.88
N VAL A 88 -3.45 -25.66 7.02
CA VAL A 88 -3.21 -25.35 5.60
C VAL A 88 -4.53 -25.07 4.87
N LYS A 89 -5.54 -25.94 5.02
CA LYS A 89 -6.84 -25.77 4.37
C LYS A 89 -7.53 -24.48 4.80
N LEU A 90 -7.46 -24.15 6.10
CA LEU A 90 -8.05 -22.93 6.63
C LEU A 90 -7.38 -21.67 6.07
N ALA A 91 -6.04 -21.64 6.02
CA ALA A 91 -5.29 -20.52 5.47
C ALA A 91 -5.57 -20.32 3.97
N VAL A 92 -5.63 -21.41 3.20
CA VAL A 92 -5.98 -21.37 1.78
C VAL A 92 -7.40 -20.84 1.58
N ALA A 93 -8.37 -21.31 2.37
CA ALA A 93 -9.76 -20.83 2.28
C ALA A 93 -9.86 -19.31 2.51
N GLN A 94 -9.16 -18.78 3.53
CA GLN A 94 -9.10 -17.35 3.80
C GLN A 94 -8.46 -16.54 2.66
N CYS A 95 -7.39 -17.08 2.05
CA CYS A 95 -6.80 -16.47 0.86
C CYS A 95 -7.81 -16.39 -0.29
N ARG A 96 -8.60 -17.45 -0.53
CA ARG A 96 -9.62 -17.47 -1.60
C ARG A 96 -10.73 -16.45 -1.37
N GLU A 97 -11.19 -16.29 -0.14
CA GLU A 97 -12.20 -15.28 0.20
C GLU A 97 -11.65 -13.86 0.02
N THR A 98 -10.40 -13.62 0.40
CA THR A 98 -9.75 -12.31 0.26
C THR A 98 -9.50 -11.93 -1.20
N ILE A 99 -9.21 -12.89 -2.08
CA ILE A 99 -9.03 -12.65 -3.52
C ILE A 99 -10.38 -12.40 -4.23
N ARG A 100 -11.48 -12.95 -3.68
CA ARG A 100 -12.83 -12.81 -4.25
C ARG A 100 -13.55 -11.51 -3.82
N ALA A 101 -13.19 -10.97 -2.66
CA ALA A 101 -13.74 -9.73 -2.10
C ALA A 101 -13.13 -8.46 -2.73
#